data_AF-A0A8T5MWT7-F1
#
_entry.id   AF-A0A8T5MWT7-F1
#
_cell.length_a   1.000
_cell.length_b   1.000
_cell.length_c   1.000
_cell.angle_alpha   90.00
_cell.angle_beta   90.00
_cell.angle_gamma   90.00
#
_symmetry.space_group_name_H-M   'P 1'
#
loop_
_entity.id
_entity.type
_entity.pdbx_description
1 polymer ?
#
loop_
_entity_poly.entity_id
_entity_poly.type
_entity_poly.pdbx_seq_one_letter_code
_entity_poly.pdbx_strand_id
1 'polypeptide(L)'
;MIELSPNEKKVLVAVKDDCITPEKIAEKSGLEMVAVMSASSWLKSKGLAEIKEKISVFYSLDIDGKEYLKTGLPKKRILNKMENGKIEMKKLFKEMDKKDITVGVGYLKELGGVIQKGMFIIEENKIDNIKKMIDLREKELGKMKKETEEGEIDKDILNHFKGRKDVLKKNEKIFREIFLTEEGKESLRKMIKHGEGST
;
A
#
# COMPACT_ATOMS: atom_id res chain seq x y z
N MET A 1 -27.96 23.93 -26.26
CA MET A 1 -27.73 22.48 -26.33
C MET A 1 -26.27 22.26 -25.95
N ILE A 2 -25.98 21.39 -24.98
CA ILE A 2 -24.58 21.14 -24.57
C ILE A 2 -23.90 20.37 -25.70
N GLU A 3 -22.87 20.97 -26.32
CA GLU A 3 -22.12 20.33 -27.38
C GLU A 3 -21.11 19.34 -26.78
N LEU A 4 -21.12 18.11 -27.29
CA LEU A 4 -20.22 17.04 -26.85
C LEU A 4 -19.30 16.62 -28.00
N SER A 5 -18.01 16.54 -27.70
CA SER A 5 -17.01 15.98 -28.60
C SER A 5 -17.26 14.47 -28.85
N PRO A 6 -16.67 13.89 -29.91
CA PRO A 6 -16.78 12.46 -30.18
C PRO A 6 -16.33 11.58 -29.00
N ASN A 7 -15.28 11.97 -28.28
CA ASN A 7 -14.77 11.21 -27.14
C ASN A 7 -15.69 11.31 -25.93
N GLU A 8 -16.25 12.50 -25.64
CA GLU A 8 -17.26 12.67 -24.60
C GLU A 8 -18.50 11.83 -24.88
N LYS A 9 -18.96 11.78 -26.13
CA LYS A 9 -20.08 10.92 -26.54
C LYS A 9 -19.77 9.44 -26.31
N LYS A 10 -18.58 8.97 -26.69
CA LYS A 10 -18.14 7.58 -26.47
C LYS A 10 -18.07 7.23 -24.99
N VAL A 11 -17.51 8.11 -24.16
CA VAL A 11 -17.46 7.92 -22.69
C VAL A 11 -18.87 7.93 -22.10
N LEU A 12 -19.72 8.89 -22.48
CA LEU A 12 -21.10 8.98 -22.00
C LEU A 12 -21.89 7.70 -22.29
N VAL A 13 -21.73 7.11 -23.48
CA VAL A 13 -22.33 5.82 -23.86
C VAL A 13 -21.74 4.66 -23.06
N ALA A 14 -20.44 4.66 -22.76
CA ALA A 14 -19.79 3.59 -22.00
C ALA A 14 -20.21 3.54 -20.52
N VAL A 15 -20.63 4.67 -19.94
CA VAL A 15 -21.07 4.83 -18.54
C VAL A 15 -22.60 4.64 -18.38
N LYS A 16 -23.34 4.48 -19.49
CA LYS A 16 -24.81 4.55 -19.62
C LYS A 16 -25.66 4.06 -18.45
N ASP A 17 -25.27 2.96 -17.80
CA ASP A 17 -26.09 2.29 -16.78
C ASP A 17 -25.33 1.91 -15.49
N ASP A 18 -24.03 2.22 -15.36
CA ASP A 18 -23.20 1.72 -14.25
C ASP A 18 -22.25 2.77 -13.67
N CYS A 19 -21.96 2.60 -12.37
CA CYS A 19 -20.74 3.11 -11.77
C CYS A 19 -19.55 2.30 -12.31
N ILE A 20 -18.68 2.93 -13.09
CA ILE A 20 -17.66 2.22 -13.88
C ILE A 20 -16.29 2.88 -13.76
N THR A 21 -15.23 2.06 -13.83
CA THR A 21 -13.85 2.54 -13.75
C THR A 21 -13.36 3.05 -15.11
N PRO A 22 -12.40 3.99 -15.15
CA PRO A 22 -11.78 4.46 -16.38
C PRO A 22 -11.24 3.33 -17.28
N GLU A 23 -10.70 2.26 -16.70
CA GLU A 23 -10.14 1.11 -17.43
C GLU A 23 -11.23 0.39 -18.22
N LYS A 24 -12.39 0.14 -17.60
CA LYS A 24 -13.51 -0.49 -18.28
C LYS A 24 -14.15 0.43 -19.33
N ILE A 25 -14.13 1.75 -19.11
CA ILE A 25 -14.57 2.71 -20.13
C ILE A 25 -13.63 2.66 -21.34
N ALA A 26 -12.31 2.63 -21.12
CA ALA A 26 -11.31 2.51 -22.18
C ALA A 26 -11.56 1.26 -23.04
N GLU A 27 -11.77 0.11 -22.39
CA GLU A 27 -12.12 -1.15 -23.05
C GLU A 27 -13.42 -1.04 -23.88
N LYS A 28 -14.51 -0.54 -23.29
CA LYS A 28 -15.82 -0.42 -23.97
C LYS A 28 -15.82 0.60 -25.11
N SER A 29 -15.05 1.69 -24.98
CA SER A 29 -15.07 2.81 -25.91
C SER A 29 -13.98 2.75 -26.98
N GLY A 30 -12.98 1.86 -26.81
CA GLY A 30 -11.77 1.80 -27.64
C GLY A 30 -10.89 3.05 -27.53
N LEU A 31 -11.03 3.82 -26.44
CA LEU A 31 -10.25 5.02 -26.19
C LEU A 31 -9.05 4.71 -25.30
N GLU A 32 -7.94 5.40 -25.57
CA GLU A 32 -6.80 5.41 -24.65
C GLU A 32 -7.17 6.03 -23.30
N MET A 33 -6.53 5.56 -22.23
CA MET A 33 -6.80 6.00 -20.85
C MET A 33 -6.77 7.53 -20.70
N VAL A 34 -5.80 8.20 -21.35
CA VAL A 34 -5.69 9.67 -21.32
C VAL A 34 -6.92 10.34 -21.94
N ALA A 35 -7.44 9.79 -23.04
CA ALA A 35 -8.63 10.31 -23.71
C ALA A 35 -9.89 10.08 -22.87
N VAL A 36 -10.01 8.91 -22.23
CA VAL A 36 -11.09 8.61 -21.27
C VAL A 36 -11.09 9.62 -20.12
N MET A 37 -9.94 9.84 -19.48
CA MET A 37 -9.82 10.76 -18.35
C MET A 37 -10.11 12.21 -18.74
N SER A 38 -9.63 12.64 -19.91
CA SER A 38 -9.92 13.97 -20.45
C SER A 38 -11.41 14.16 -20.73
N ALA A 39 -12.03 13.23 -21.46
CA ALA A 39 -13.46 13.27 -21.76
C ALA A 39 -14.33 13.22 -20.50
N SER A 40 -13.97 12.38 -19.52
CA SER A 40 -14.68 12.29 -18.24
C SER A 40 -14.59 13.61 -17.44
N SER A 41 -13.44 14.29 -17.50
CA SER A 41 -13.25 15.60 -16.86
C SER A 41 -14.11 16.68 -17.52
N TRP A 42 -14.26 16.65 -18.85
CA TRP A 42 -15.16 17.55 -19.56
C TRP A 42 -16.64 17.27 -19.30
N LEU A 43 -17.04 15.99 -19.27
CA LEU A 43 -18.39 15.62 -18.87
C LEU A 43 -18.71 16.09 -17.44
N LYS A 44 -17.73 15.98 -16.53
CA LYS A 44 -17.84 16.52 -15.17
C LYS A 44 -17.99 18.03 -15.15
N SER A 45 -17.16 18.78 -15.89
CA SER A 45 -17.27 20.25 -15.93
C SER A 45 -18.58 20.74 -16.55
N LYS A 46 -19.19 19.93 -17.42
CA LYS A 46 -20.53 20.16 -17.99
C LYS A 46 -21.68 19.68 -17.09
N GLY A 47 -21.40 19.13 -15.91
CA GLY A 47 -22.41 18.60 -14.99
C GLY A 47 -23.10 17.33 -15.46
N LEU A 48 -22.52 16.60 -16.42
CA LEU A 48 -23.08 15.38 -17.01
C LEU A 48 -22.53 14.09 -16.37
N ALA A 49 -21.42 14.19 -15.65
CA ALA A 49 -20.84 13.07 -14.94
C ALA A 49 -20.25 13.55 -13.61
N GLU A 50 -20.10 12.61 -12.69
CA GLU A 50 -19.31 12.79 -11.48
C GLU A 50 -18.17 11.78 -11.49
N ILE A 51 -17.08 12.16 -10.81
CA ILE A 51 -15.91 11.31 -10.62
C ILE A 51 -15.69 11.21 -9.12
N LYS A 52 -15.86 10.01 -8.58
CA LYS A 52 -15.49 9.67 -7.20
C LYS A 52 -14.08 9.10 -7.20
N GLU A 53 -13.27 9.58 -6.27
CA GLU A 53 -11.91 9.09 -6.07
C GLU A 53 -11.82 8.43 -4.69
N LYS A 54 -11.21 7.25 -4.64
CA LYS A 54 -10.83 6.56 -3.41
C LYS A 54 -9.32 6.34 -3.43
N ILE A 55 -8.62 6.90 -2.45
CA ILE A 55 -7.22 6.58 -2.21
C ILE A 55 -7.17 5.31 -1.35
N SER A 56 -6.48 4.29 -1.82
CA SER A 56 -6.15 3.13 -1.00
C SER A 56 -4.63 3.01 -0.88
N VAL A 57 -4.18 2.71 0.33
CA VAL A 57 -2.76 2.60 0.66
C VAL A 57 -2.36 1.14 0.61
N PHE A 58 -1.24 0.87 -0.04
CA PHE A 58 -0.64 -0.46 -0.11
C PHE A 58 0.78 -0.43 0.43
N TYR A 59 1.20 -1.56 0.99
CA TYR A 59 2.55 -1.78 1.47
C TYR A 59 3.19 -2.96 0.75
N SER A 60 4.49 -2.84 0.49
CA SER A 60 5.34 -3.91 -0.03
C SER A 60 6.71 -3.84 0.64
N LEU A 61 7.45 -4.95 0.63
CA LEU A 61 8.82 -4.95 1.16
C LEU A 61 9.73 -4.05 0.32
N ASP A 62 10.49 -3.20 1.02
CA ASP A 62 11.61 -2.48 0.43
C ASP A 62 12.93 -3.24 0.68
N ILE A 63 14.08 -2.62 0.41
CA ILE A 63 15.42 -3.25 0.41
C ILE A 63 15.71 -4.04 1.69
N ASP A 64 15.62 -3.41 2.87
CA ASP A 64 15.90 -4.06 4.15
C ASP A 64 14.82 -5.10 4.49
N GLY A 65 13.56 -4.84 4.14
CA GLY A 65 12.46 -5.78 4.39
C GLY A 65 12.67 -7.10 3.67
N LYS A 66 13.13 -7.05 2.41
CA LYS A 66 13.51 -8.24 1.64
C LYS A 66 14.70 -8.96 2.26
N GLU A 67 15.70 -8.22 2.72
CA GLU A 67 16.89 -8.79 3.33
C GLU A 67 16.59 -9.45 4.69
N TYR A 68 15.75 -8.83 5.50
CA TYR A 68 15.33 -9.37 6.79
C TYR A 68 14.56 -10.68 6.67
N LEU A 69 13.82 -10.91 5.58
CA LEU A 69 13.18 -12.21 5.34
C LEU A 69 14.15 -13.30 4.88
N LYS A 70 15.38 -12.94 4.48
CA LYS A 70 16.44 -13.89 4.13
C LYS A 70 17.35 -14.18 5.32
N THR A 71 17.79 -13.14 6.01
CA THR A 71 18.81 -13.23 7.08
C THR A 71 18.22 -13.24 8.49
N GLY A 72 16.90 -13.02 8.61
CA GLY A 72 16.21 -12.81 9.87
C GLY A 72 16.21 -11.35 10.31
N LEU A 73 15.18 -10.96 11.06
CA LEU A 73 15.07 -9.61 11.61
C LEU A 73 16.29 -9.28 12.50
N PRO A 74 16.75 -8.00 12.55
CA PRO A 74 17.96 -7.64 13.31
C PRO A 74 17.92 -8.09 14.78
N LYS A 75 16.76 -7.95 15.42
CA LYS A 75 16.54 -8.43 16.80
C LYS A 75 16.68 -9.95 16.95
N LYS A 76 16.26 -10.74 15.96
CA LYS A 76 16.43 -12.20 15.94
C LYS A 76 17.91 -12.56 15.83
N ARG A 77 18.62 -11.88 14.92
CA ARG A 77 20.07 -12.06 14.73
C ARG A 77 20.86 -11.72 15.99
N ILE A 78 20.47 -10.67 16.72
CA ILE A 78 21.08 -10.33 18.03
C ILE A 78 20.83 -11.44 19.05
N LEU A 79 19.57 -11.88 19.23
CA LEU A 79 19.24 -12.94 20.20
C LEU A 79 19.96 -14.25 19.92
N ASN A 80 20.13 -14.62 18.65
CA ASN A 80 20.82 -15.85 18.25
C ASN A 80 22.33 -15.81 18.56
N LYS A 81 22.91 -14.62 18.74
CA LYS A 81 24.32 -14.43 19.09
C LYS A 81 24.55 -14.26 20.60
N MET A 82 23.48 -14.16 21.39
CA MET A 82 23.58 -14.04 22.84
C MET A 82 23.97 -15.37 23.48
N GLU A 83 24.82 -15.29 24.49
CA GLU A 83 25.22 -16.41 25.33
C GLU A 83 24.74 -16.09 26.76
N ASN A 84 23.91 -16.97 27.34
CA ASN A 84 23.34 -16.80 28.70
C ASN A 84 22.67 -15.42 28.89
N GLY A 85 21.88 -15.02 27.88
CA GLY A 85 21.17 -13.74 27.83
C GLY A 85 22.06 -12.50 27.67
N LYS A 86 23.34 -12.66 27.32
CA LYS A 86 24.30 -11.56 27.24
C LYS A 86 25.03 -11.55 25.91
N ILE A 87 25.40 -10.35 25.45
CA ILE A 87 26.28 -10.17 24.30
C ILE A 87 27.07 -8.87 24.41
N GLU A 88 28.35 -8.89 24.03
CA GLU A 88 29.15 -7.68 23.93
C GLU A 88 28.68 -6.78 22.79
N MET A 89 28.45 -5.49 23.08
CA MET A 89 28.13 -4.52 22.04
C MET A 89 29.23 -4.42 20.99
N LYS A 90 30.51 -4.55 21.39
CA LYS A 90 31.64 -4.56 20.46
C LYS A 90 31.58 -5.74 19.48
N LYS A 91 31.16 -6.93 19.94
CA LYS A 91 30.97 -8.11 19.08
C LYS A 91 29.86 -7.85 18.05
N LEU A 92 28.74 -7.27 18.48
CA LEU A 92 27.66 -6.85 17.57
C LEU A 92 28.17 -5.91 16.48
N PHE A 93 28.87 -4.83 16.85
CA PHE A 93 29.38 -3.83 15.88
C PHE A 93 30.44 -4.38 14.89
N LYS A 94 31.06 -5.53 15.17
CA LYS A 94 31.98 -6.20 14.24
C LYS A 94 31.25 -7.09 13.23
N GLU A 95 30.05 -7.57 13.55
CA GLU A 95 29.36 -8.63 12.79
C GLU A 95 28.06 -8.17 12.14
N MET A 96 27.57 -6.97 12.47
CA MET A 96 26.30 -6.44 11.99
C MET A 96 26.42 -4.94 11.70
N ASP A 97 25.59 -4.46 10.77
CA ASP A 97 25.51 -3.05 10.47
C ASP A 97 25.02 -2.24 11.67
N LYS A 98 25.60 -1.04 11.85
CA LYS A 98 25.24 -0.13 12.94
C LYS A 98 23.74 0.19 12.97
N LYS A 99 23.12 0.31 11.79
CA LYS A 99 21.68 0.54 11.62
C LYS A 99 20.88 -0.63 12.19
N ASP A 100 21.20 -1.85 11.79
CA ASP A 100 20.55 -3.08 12.26
C ASP A 100 20.70 -3.27 13.77
N ILE A 101 21.89 -3.01 14.31
CA ILE A 101 22.14 -3.08 15.76
C ILE A 101 21.27 -2.06 16.49
N THR A 102 21.25 -0.81 16.03
CA THR A 102 20.46 0.26 16.66
C THR A 102 18.98 -0.11 16.68
N VAL A 103 18.47 -0.62 15.55
CA VAL A 103 17.09 -1.09 15.39
C VAL A 103 16.78 -2.27 16.31
N GLY A 104 17.63 -3.29 16.30
CA GLY A 104 17.40 -4.52 17.05
C GLY A 104 17.52 -4.30 18.56
N VAL A 105 18.56 -3.61 19.01
CA VAL A 105 18.76 -3.26 20.43
C VAL A 105 17.66 -2.34 20.93
N GLY A 106 17.26 -1.33 20.15
CA GLY A 106 16.17 -0.42 20.54
C GLY A 106 14.89 -1.19 20.85
N TYR A 107 14.50 -2.11 19.96
CA TYR A 107 13.34 -2.96 20.19
C TYR A 107 13.49 -3.89 21.39
N LEU A 108 14.66 -4.55 21.53
CA LEU A 108 14.90 -5.46 22.65
C LEU A 108 14.95 -4.73 24.01
N LYS A 109 15.31 -3.44 24.04
CA LYS A 109 15.22 -2.60 25.25
C LYS A 109 13.79 -2.39 25.72
N GLU A 110 12.85 -2.15 24.79
CA GLU A 110 11.42 -2.03 25.10
C GLU A 110 10.87 -3.32 25.74
N LEU A 111 11.51 -4.47 25.49
CA LEU A 111 11.16 -5.76 26.06
C LEU A 111 11.97 -6.14 27.32
N GLY A 112 12.69 -5.19 27.91
CA GLY A 112 13.44 -5.40 29.14
C GLY A 112 14.93 -5.67 28.97
N GLY A 113 15.49 -5.48 27.77
CA GLY A 113 16.93 -5.49 27.57
C GLY A 113 17.62 -4.24 28.14
N VAL A 114 18.80 -4.41 28.73
CA VAL A 114 19.59 -3.32 29.32
C VAL A 114 21.03 -3.35 28.82
N ILE A 115 21.68 -2.18 28.78
CA ILE A 115 23.11 -2.08 28.49
C ILE A 115 23.86 -1.77 29.79
N GLN A 116 24.79 -2.65 30.19
CA GLN A 116 25.62 -2.47 31.38
C GLN A 116 27.07 -2.82 31.06
N LYS A 117 28.01 -1.92 31.38
CA LYS A 117 29.46 -2.13 31.18
C LYS A 117 29.83 -2.62 29.76
N GLY A 118 29.13 -2.16 28.72
CA GLY A 118 29.36 -2.55 27.33
C GLY A 118 28.73 -3.88 26.89
N MET A 119 28.02 -4.57 27.79
CA MET A 119 27.21 -5.75 27.51
C MET A 119 25.74 -5.37 27.31
N PHE A 120 25.09 -5.98 26.33
CA PHE A 120 23.63 -5.97 26.23
C PHE A 120 23.09 -7.25 26.88
N ILE A 121 22.15 -7.09 27.80
CA ILE A 121 21.69 -8.13 28.73
C ILE A 121 20.17 -8.22 28.66
N ILE A 122 19.64 -9.44 28.59
CA ILE A 122 18.22 -9.78 28.71
C ILE A 122 18.13 -10.93 29.73
N GLU A 123 17.14 -10.88 30.62
CA GLU A 123 16.88 -11.99 31.55
C GLU A 123 16.53 -13.28 30.78
N GLU A 124 17.18 -14.39 31.12
CA GLU A 124 17.05 -15.66 30.36
C GLU A 124 15.61 -16.16 30.26
N ASN A 125 14.82 -16.03 31.34
CA ASN A 125 13.41 -16.40 31.37
C ASN A 125 12.53 -15.60 30.40
N LYS A 126 12.98 -14.44 29.91
CA LYS A 126 12.25 -13.61 28.94
C LYS A 126 12.58 -13.99 27.49
N ILE A 127 13.74 -14.61 27.24
CA ILE A 127 14.28 -14.80 25.87
C ILE A 127 13.32 -15.60 24.99
N ASP A 128 12.76 -16.71 25.49
CA ASP A 128 11.88 -17.56 24.68
C ASP A 128 10.57 -16.86 24.30
N ASN A 129 10.01 -16.07 25.21
CA ASN A 129 8.83 -15.26 24.92
C ASN A 129 9.13 -14.18 23.87
N ILE A 130 10.27 -13.51 24.01
CA ILE A 130 10.73 -12.50 23.05
C ILE A 130 10.94 -13.13 21.67
N LYS A 131 11.57 -14.31 21.59
CA LYS A 131 11.76 -15.04 20.32
C LYS A 131 10.42 -15.33 19.63
N LYS A 132 9.43 -15.84 20.38
CA LYS A 132 8.07 -16.08 19.85
C LYS A 132 7.43 -14.82 19.28
N MET A 133 7.54 -13.69 19.99
CA MET A 133 7.04 -12.40 19.50
C MET A 133 7.74 -11.98 18.19
N ILE A 134 9.05 -12.18 18.10
CA ILE A 134 9.83 -11.83 16.91
C ILE A 134 9.46 -12.72 15.73
N ASP A 135 9.28 -14.02 15.94
CA ASP A 135 8.89 -14.98 14.91
C ASP A 135 7.50 -14.65 14.35
N LEU A 136 6.55 -14.26 15.21
CA LEU A 136 5.24 -13.78 14.76
C LEU A 136 5.39 -12.57 13.85
N ARG A 137 6.23 -11.59 14.22
CA ARG A 137 6.46 -10.40 13.39
C ARG A 137 7.16 -10.70 12.07
N GLU A 138 8.08 -11.65 12.06
CA GLU A 138 8.75 -12.10 10.83
C GLU A 138 7.74 -12.77 9.88
N LYS A 139 6.84 -13.59 10.42
CA LYS A 139 5.74 -14.19 9.68
C LYS A 139 4.81 -13.14 9.09
N GLU A 140 4.39 -12.16 9.88
CA GLU A 140 3.56 -11.04 9.42
C GLU A 140 4.27 -10.20 8.36
N LEU A 141 5.58 -9.93 8.54
CA LEU A 141 6.40 -9.25 7.53
C LEU A 141 6.38 -10.03 6.20
N GLY A 142 6.37 -11.36 6.27
CA GLY A 142 6.27 -12.25 5.12
C GLY A 142 5.00 -12.08 4.27
N LYS A 143 3.90 -11.57 4.82
CA LYS A 143 2.66 -11.31 4.06
C LYS A 143 2.87 -10.22 3.00
N MET A 144 3.69 -9.22 3.30
CA MET A 144 3.99 -8.09 2.42
C MET A 144 5.02 -8.39 1.33
N LYS A 145 5.43 -9.66 1.14
CA LYS A 145 6.19 -10.09 -0.06
C LYS A 145 5.45 -9.74 -1.36
N LYS A 146 4.12 -9.73 -1.30
CA LYS A 146 3.25 -9.16 -2.32
C LYS A 146 2.71 -7.82 -1.82
N GLU A 147 2.38 -6.93 -2.75
CA GLU A 147 1.71 -5.69 -2.39
C GLU A 147 0.38 -6.01 -1.68
N THR A 148 0.22 -5.45 -0.48
CA THR A 148 -0.88 -5.76 0.44
C THR A 148 -1.55 -4.45 0.87
N GLU A 149 -2.89 -4.42 0.92
CA GLU A 149 -3.63 -3.23 1.33
C GLU A 149 -3.45 -2.93 2.83
N GLU A 150 -3.37 -1.66 3.23
CA GLU A 150 -3.15 -1.24 4.63
C GLU A 150 -4.16 -1.87 5.60
N GLY A 151 -5.42 -2.05 5.17
CA GLY A 151 -6.47 -2.65 5.98
C GLY A 151 -6.30 -4.15 6.26
N GLU A 152 -5.46 -4.85 5.49
CA GLU A 152 -5.20 -6.28 5.65
C GLU A 152 -3.96 -6.56 6.52
N ILE A 153 -3.23 -5.51 6.92
CA ILE A 153 -2.00 -5.63 7.69
C ILE A 153 -2.27 -5.26 9.14
N ASP A 154 -1.74 -6.07 10.05
CA ASP A 154 -1.80 -5.79 11.48
C ASP A 154 -1.21 -4.40 11.81
N LYS A 155 -1.95 -3.61 12.58
CA LYS A 155 -1.58 -2.22 12.89
C LYS A 155 -0.29 -2.12 13.70
N ASP A 156 -0.01 -3.08 14.58
CA ASP A 156 1.22 -3.08 15.38
C ASP A 156 2.43 -3.40 14.51
N ILE A 157 2.25 -4.27 13.51
CA ILE A 157 3.27 -4.55 12.50
C ILE A 157 3.55 -3.30 11.67
N LEU A 158 2.50 -2.63 11.18
CA LEU A 158 2.67 -1.37 10.45
C LEU A 158 3.37 -0.35 11.32
N ASN A 159 2.95 -0.09 12.55
CA ASN A 159 3.58 0.89 13.43
C ASN A 159 5.05 0.57 13.72
N HIS A 160 5.40 -0.72 13.87
CA HIS A 160 6.78 -1.16 14.08
C HIS A 160 7.69 -0.82 12.88
N PHE A 161 7.16 -0.86 11.66
CA PHE A 161 7.94 -0.71 10.43
C PHE A 161 7.66 0.60 9.65
N LYS A 162 6.58 1.34 9.92
CA LYS A 162 6.13 2.56 9.22
C LYS A 162 7.19 3.67 9.23
N GLY A 163 7.93 3.77 10.34
CA GLY A 163 9.01 4.75 10.50
C GLY A 163 10.29 4.41 9.72
N ARG A 164 10.39 3.20 9.14
CA ARG A 164 11.60 2.71 8.46
C ARG A 164 11.30 2.53 6.98
N LYS A 165 11.54 3.60 6.22
CA LYS A 165 11.29 3.65 4.77
C LYS A 165 11.95 2.50 4.02
N ASP A 166 13.12 2.05 4.48
CA ASP A 166 13.88 0.97 3.82
C ASP A 166 13.34 -0.43 4.11
N VAL A 167 12.37 -0.59 5.03
CA VAL A 167 11.75 -1.90 5.35
C VAL A 167 10.45 -2.08 4.58
N LEU A 168 9.57 -1.07 4.62
CA LEU A 168 8.29 -1.08 3.94
C LEU A 168 8.16 0.13 3.02
N LYS A 169 7.86 -0.15 1.76
CA LYS A 169 7.50 0.86 0.77
C LYS A 169 5.98 1.08 0.82
N LYS A 170 5.58 2.32 1.11
CA LYS A 170 4.19 2.78 1.02
C LYS A 170 3.91 3.21 -0.43
N ASN A 171 2.88 2.64 -1.03
CA ASN A 171 2.35 3.04 -2.34
C ASN A 171 0.90 3.49 -2.17
N GLU A 172 0.54 4.62 -2.75
CA GLU A 172 -0.85 5.07 -2.79
C GLU A 172 -1.41 4.85 -4.18
N LYS A 173 -2.59 4.24 -4.26
CA LYS A 173 -3.30 4.06 -5.52
C LYS A 173 -4.62 4.81 -5.46
N ILE A 174 -4.87 5.59 -6.49
CA ILE A 174 -6.12 6.33 -6.66
C ILE A 174 -7.02 5.48 -7.54
N PHE A 175 -8.12 5.00 -6.97
CA PHE A 175 -9.20 4.36 -7.69
C PHE A 175 -10.23 5.40 -8.05
N ARG A 176 -10.71 5.35 -9.29
CA ARG A 176 -11.71 6.29 -9.79
C ARG A 176 -12.92 5.54 -10.27
N GLU A 177 -14.07 6.11 -9.95
CA GLU A 177 -15.35 5.65 -10.46
C GLU A 177 -16.07 6.83 -11.10
N ILE A 178 -16.59 6.60 -12.30
CA ILE A 178 -17.31 7.59 -13.09
C ILE A 178 -18.76 7.12 -13.18
N PHE A 179 -19.68 8.04 -12.94
CA PHE A 179 -21.12 7.81 -13.06
C PHE A 179 -21.79 9.04 -13.66
N LEU A 180 -22.89 8.82 -14.38
CA LEU A 180 -23.66 9.91 -14.96
C LEU A 180 -24.52 10.56 -13.89
N THR A 181 -24.62 11.90 -13.97
CA THR A 181 -25.67 12.65 -13.27
C THR A 181 -27.02 12.39 -13.93
N GLU A 182 -28.11 12.88 -13.34
CA GLU A 182 -29.43 12.79 -13.97
C GLU A 182 -29.46 13.55 -15.31
N GLU A 183 -28.80 14.71 -15.39
CA GLU A 183 -28.61 15.48 -16.62
C GLU A 183 -27.78 14.72 -17.66
N GLY A 184 -26.76 13.98 -17.22
CA GLY A 184 -25.96 13.09 -18.06
C GLY A 184 -26.78 11.98 -18.69
N LYS A 185 -27.61 11.30 -17.88
CA LYS A 185 -28.53 10.26 -18.34
C LYS A 185 -29.57 10.81 -19.31
N GLU A 186 -30.12 12.00 -19.04
CA GLU A 186 -31.09 12.64 -19.93
C GLU A 186 -30.44 13.03 -21.27
N SER A 187 -29.23 13.59 -21.23
CA SER A 187 -28.45 13.92 -22.42
C SER A 187 -28.16 12.70 -23.28
N LEU A 188 -27.84 11.57 -22.65
CA LEU A 188 -27.63 10.29 -23.32
C LEU A 188 -28.92 9.75 -23.96
N ARG A 189 -30.06 9.82 -23.26
CA ARG A 189 -31.36 9.42 -23.81
C ARG A 189 -31.74 10.25 -25.05
N LYS A 190 -31.50 11.57 -25.02
CA LYS A 190 -31.71 12.45 -26.17
C LYS A 190 -30.82 12.06 -27.35
N MET A 191 -29.54 11.77 -27.08
CA MET A 191 -28.59 11.37 -28.12
C MET A 191 -28.99 10.06 -28.81
N ILE A 192 -29.44 9.05 -28.05
CA ILE A 192 -29.88 7.75 -28.62
C ILE A 192 -31.14 7.93 -29.48
N LYS A 193 -32.14 8.69 -29.01
CA LYS A 193 -33.38 8.96 -29.76
C LYS A 193 -33.14 9.68 -31.11
N HIS A 194 -32.10 10.50 -31.21
CA HIS A 194 -31.76 11.17 -32.48
C HIS A 194 -30.92 10.29 -33.43
N GLY A 195 -30.28 9.22 -32.93
CA GLY A 195 -29.52 8.27 -33.75
C GLY A 195 -30.39 7.20 -34.44
N GLU A 196 -31.54 6.86 -33.86
CA GLU A 196 -32.47 5.86 -34.42
C GLU A 196 -33.44 6.44 -35.47
N GLY A 197 -33.43 7.76 -35.68
CA GLY A 197 -34.26 8.46 -36.66
C GLY A 197 -33.56 8.79 -37.99
N SER A 198 -32.38 8.21 -38.24
CA SER A 198 -31.63 8.37 -39.49
C SER A 198 -31.19 7.01 -40.03
N THR A 199 -32.18 6.18 -40.37
CA THR A 199 -32.02 5.05 -41.30
C THR A 199 -33.15 5.10 -42.30
#